data_AF-A0A238C2R9-F1
#
_entry.id   AF-A0A238C2R9-F1
#
_cell.length_a   1.000
_cell.length_b   1.000
_cell.length_c   1.000
_cell.angle_alpha   90.00
_cell.angle_beta   90.00
_cell.angle_gamma   90.00
#
_symmetry.space_group_name_H-M   'P 1'
#
loop_
_entity.id
_entity.type
_entity.pdbx_description
1 polymer ?
#
loop_
_entity_poly.entity_id
_entity_poly.type
_entity_poly.pdbx_seq_one_letter_code
_entity_poly.pdbx_strand_id
1 'polypeptide(L)'
;MVPSFIIFLLLNITINFTAIAGTEIEKRLIHRNYYWYMKGKEKRQQSGLAPFGFDHLPAQTVLCVILHKIISCDEVIKALKNYKEYQHTDQFS
;
A
#
# COMPACT_ATOMS: atom_id res chain seq x y z
N MET A 1 5.43 -45.32 -7.30
CA MET A 1 4.94 -44.35 -6.29
C MET A 1 5.66 -43.02 -6.49
N VAL A 2 5.28 -42.23 -7.51
CA VAL A 2 5.83 -40.88 -7.80
C VAL A 2 4.77 -39.83 -8.24
N PRO A 3 3.42 -40.03 -8.16
CA PRO A 3 2.51 -38.97 -8.61
C PRO A 3 2.28 -37.86 -7.57
N SER A 4 2.33 -38.15 -6.26
CA SER A 4 1.98 -37.17 -5.22
C SER A 4 2.99 -36.02 -5.08
N PHE A 5 4.30 -36.28 -5.25
CA PHE A 5 5.32 -35.23 -5.10
C PHE A 5 5.20 -34.14 -6.17
N ILE A 6 4.86 -34.50 -7.41
CA ILE A 6 4.72 -33.53 -8.51
C ILE A 6 3.48 -32.65 -8.29
N ILE A 7 2.38 -33.22 -7.82
CA ILE A 7 1.15 -32.48 -7.51
C ILE A 7 1.38 -31.49 -6.37
N PHE A 8 2.06 -31.90 -5.30
CA PHE A 8 2.43 -31.02 -4.18
C PHE A 8 3.37 -29.88 -4.62
N LEU A 9 4.32 -30.15 -5.53
CA LEU A 9 5.22 -29.13 -6.04
C LEU A 9 4.46 -28.07 -6.87
N LEU A 10 3.59 -28.51 -7.77
CA LEU A 10 2.78 -27.64 -8.61
C LEU A 10 1.81 -26.77 -7.79
N LEU A 11 1.21 -27.34 -6.73
CA LEU A 11 0.35 -26.59 -5.80
C LEU A 11 1.12 -25.48 -5.08
N ASN A 12 2.31 -25.79 -4.55
CA ASN A 12 3.14 -24.78 -3.87
C ASN A 12 3.60 -23.67 -4.82
N ILE A 13 3.94 -24.01 -6.08
CA ILE A 13 4.33 -23.02 -7.08
C ILE A 13 3.15 -22.09 -7.40
N THR A 14 1.94 -22.62 -7.59
CA THR A 14 0.75 -21.81 -7.90
C THR A 14 0.30 -20.95 -6.73
N ILE A 15 0.37 -21.47 -5.50
CA ILE A 15 0.07 -20.70 -4.28
C ILE A 15 1.07 -19.56 -4.12
N ASN A 16 2.37 -19.80 -4.30
CA ASN A 16 3.38 -18.75 -4.23
C ASN A 16 3.19 -17.69 -5.32
N PHE A 17 2.84 -18.10 -6.55
CA PHE A 17 2.64 -17.16 -7.65
C PHE A 17 1.45 -16.22 -7.42
N THR A 18 0.33 -16.76 -6.91
CA THR A 18 -0.86 -15.97 -6.57
C THR A 18 -0.61 -15.03 -5.40
N ALA A 19 0.13 -15.47 -4.38
CA ALA A 19 0.54 -14.62 -3.26
C ALA A 19 1.45 -13.46 -3.72
N ILE A 20 2.45 -13.75 -4.55
CA ILE A 20 3.34 -12.72 -5.11
C ILE A 20 2.54 -11.72 -5.95
N ALA A 21 1.64 -12.18 -6.82
CA ALA A 21 0.79 -11.31 -7.62
C ALA A 21 -0.12 -10.42 -6.76
N GLY A 22 -0.68 -10.96 -5.67
CA GLY A 22 -1.46 -10.21 -4.69
C GLY A 22 -0.65 -9.07 -4.07
N THR A 23 0.55 -9.37 -3.56
CA THR A 23 1.43 -8.38 -2.92
C THR A 23 1.89 -7.26 -3.87
N GLU A 24 2.13 -7.57 -5.15
CA GLU A 24 2.49 -6.55 -6.14
C GLU A 24 1.30 -5.63 -6.50
N ILE A 25 0.08 -6.18 -6.58
CA ILE A 25 -1.14 -5.37 -6.79
C ILE A 25 -1.36 -4.44 -5.59
N GLU A 26 -1.25 -4.97 -4.38
CA GLU A 26 -1.37 -4.22 -3.13
C GLU A 26 -0.37 -3.06 -3.07
N LYS A 27 0.90 -3.33 -3.36
CA LYS A 27 1.96 -2.32 -3.41
C LYS A 27 1.65 -1.19 -4.41
N ARG A 28 1.20 -1.55 -5.62
CA ARG A 28 0.79 -0.55 -6.63
C ARG A 28 -0.40 0.28 -6.15
N LEU A 29 -1.37 -0.36 -5.49
CA LEU A 29 -2.55 0.31 -4.94
C LEU A 29 -2.12 1.35 -3.88
N ILE A 30 -1.22 0.96 -2.97
CA ILE A 30 -0.68 1.83 -1.92
C ILE A 30 0.05 3.03 -2.54
N HIS A 31 0.99 2.79 -3.46
CA HIS A 31 1.76 3.86 -4.10
C HIS A 31 0.86 4.85 -4.85
N ARG A 32 -0.10 4.33 -5.63
CA ARG A 32 -1.05 5.16 -6.38
C ARG A 32 -1.88 6.03 -5.44
N ASN A 33 -2.43 5.46 -4.36
CA ASN A 33 -3.24 6.22 -3.42
C ASN A 33 -2.42 7.25 -2.66
N TYR A 34 -1.17 6.93 -2.31
CA TYR A 34 -0.26 7.90 -1.69
C TYR A 34 0.01 9.09 -2.61
N TYR A 35 0.40 8.82 -3.86
CA TYR A 35 0.67 9.87 -4.83
C TYR A 35 -0.55 10.79 -5.03
N TRP A 36 -1.73 10.18 -5.21
CA TRP A 36 -2.98 10.91 -5.39
C TRP A 36 -3.34 11.76 -4.17
N TYR A 37 -3.19 11.21 -2.96
CA TYR A 37 -3.43 11.95 -1.73
C TYR A 37 -2.51 13.16 -1.62
N MET A 38 -1.20 12.96 -1.80
CA MET A 38 -0.21 14.03 -1.69
C MET A 38 -0.41 15.13 -2.73
N LYS A 39 -0.59 14.76 -4.01
CA LYS A 39 -0.86 15.73 -5.08
C LYS A 39 -2.19 16.44 -4.90
N GLY A 40 -3.21 15.73 -4.44
CA GLY A 40 -4.50 16.32 -4.10
C GLY A 40 -4.37 17.34 -2.98
N LYS A 41 -3.62 17.02 -1.92
CA LYS A 41 -3.37 17.92 -0.79
C LYS A 41 -2.62 19.18 -1.22
N GLU A 42 -1.51 19.03 -1.95
CA GLU A 42 -0.76 20.16 -2.51
C GLU A 42 -1.66 21.07 -3.36
N LYS A 43 -2.44 20.50 -4.28
CA LYS A 43 -3.34 21.27 -5.14
C LYS A 43 -4.40 22.03 -4.35
N ARG A 44 -5.00 21.40 -3.32
CA ARG A 44 -5.97 22.06 -2.44
C ARG A 44 -5.35 23.24 -1.71
N GLN A 45 -4.16 23.04 -1.13
CA GLN A 45 -3.42 24.08 -0.41
C GLN A 45 -3.04 25.26 -1.31
N GLN A 46 -2.54 25.00 -2.52
CA GLN A 46 -2.17 26.05 -3.48
C GLN A 46 -3.38 26.81 -4.02
N SER A 47 -4.52 26.14 -4.18
CA SER A 47 -5.72 26.72 -4.78
C SER A 47 -6.65 27.38 -3.75
N GLY A 48 -6.30 27.36 -2.46
CA GLY A 48 -7.17 27.84 -1.38
C GLY A 48 -8.47 27.04 -1.24
N LEU A 49 -8.50 25.80 -1.72
CA LEU A 49 -9.68 24.94 -1.61
C LEU A 49 -9.84 24.42 -0.18
N ALA A 50 -11.08 24.06 0.18
CA ALA A 50 -11.37 23.46 1.47
C ALA A 50 -10.46 22.24 1.71
N PRO A 51 -9.84 22.11 2.90
CA PRO A 51 -8.99 20.98 3.22
C PRO A 51 -9.82 19.69 3.23
N PHE A 52 -9.20 18.61 2.81
CA PHE A 52 -9.77 17.30 3.03
C PHE A 52 -9.72 16.99 4.52
N GLY A 53 -10.75 16.33 5.05
CA GLY A 53 -10.92 16.14 6.50
C GLY A 53 -9.73 15.48 7.19
N PHE A 54 -8.91 14.73 6.46
CA PHE A 54 -7.71 14.05 6.97
C PHE A 54 -6.39 14.79 6.67
N ASP A 55 -6.41 15.99 6.08
CA ASP A 55 -5.18 16.72 5.72
C ASP A 55 -4.31 17.08 6.94
N HIS A 56 -4.87 17.04 8.15
CA HIS A 56 -4.17 17.24 9.43
C HIS A 56 -3.44 15.99 9.93
N LEU A 57 -3.69 14.82 9.33
CA LEU A 57 -3.06 13.56 9.71
C LEU A 57 -1.85 13.25 8.83
N PRO A 58 -0.90 12.42 9.33
CA PRO A 58 0.17 11.86 8.51
C PRO A 58 -0.38 11.05 7.34
N ALA A 59 0.32 11.08 6.20
CA ALA A 59 -0.13 10.39 4.99
C ALA A 59 -0.33 8.88 5.22
N GLN A 60 0.56 8.22 5.99
CA GLN A 60 0.39 6.80 6.29
C GLN A 60 -0.93 6.50 7.01
N THR A 61 -1.33 7.35 7.96
CA THR A 61 -2.58 7.21 8.70
C THR A 61 -3.78 7.36 7.77
N VAL A 62 -3.73 8.33 6.85
CA VAL A 62 -4.78 8.54 5.85
C VAL A 62 -4.89 7.32 4.92
N LEU A 63 -3.77 6.78 4.44
CA LEU A 63 -3.80 5.57 3.62
C LEU A 63 -4.36 4.37 4.38
N CYS A 64 -4.01 4.18 5.65
CA CYS A 64 -4.60 3.11 6.44
C CYS A 64 -6.12 3.26 6.52
N VAL A 65 -6.65 4.47 6.72
CA VAL A 65 -8.10 4.72 6.73
C VAL A 65 -8.72 4.43 5.35
N ILE A 66 -8.11 4.88 4.26
CA ILE A 66 -8.62 4.68 2.90
C ILE A 66 -8.60 3.20 2.50
N LEU A 67 -7.56 2.46 2.90
CA LEU A 67 -7.29 1.10 2.42
C LEU A 67 -7.67 -0.01 3.40
N HIS A 68 -8.16 0.31 4.61
CA HIS A 68 -8.36 -0.67 5.70
C HIS A 68 -9.21 -1.91 5.34
N LYS A 69 -10.14 -1.80 4.37
CA LYS A 69 -10.99 -2.92 3.94
C LYS A 69 -10.32 -3.85 2.94
N ILE A 70 -9.19 -3.44 2.38
CA ILE A 70 -8.50 -4.13 1.28
C ILE A 70 -7.13 -4.61 1.73
N ILE A 71 -6.39 -3.76 2.46
CA ILE A 71 -5.02 -4.01 2.88
C ILE A 71 -4.88 -3.65 4.36
N SER A 72 -4.20 -4.50 5.14
CA SER A 72 -3.90 -4.20 6.54
C SER A 72 -3.01 -2.95 6.66
N CYS A 73 -3.16 -2.21 7.76
CA CYS A 73 -2.32 -1.02 7.97
C CYS A 73 -0.83 -1.36 8.07
N ASP A 74 -0.49 -2.54 8.58
CA ASP A 74 0.90 -3.02 8.64
C ASP A 74 1.52 -3.18 7.25
N GLU A 75 0.79 -3.79 6.30
CA GLU A 75 1.26 -3.94 4.92
C GLU A 75 1.30 -2.58 4.20
N VAL A 76 0.37 -1.66 4.49
CA VAL A 76 0.44 -0.27 4.01
C VAL A 76 1.73 0.41 4.46
N ILE A 77 2.03 0.37 5.77
CA ILE A 77 3.22 1.00 6.34
C ILE A 77 4.50 0.37 5.76
N LYS A 78 4.54 -0.96 5.67
CA LYS A 78 5.68 -1.69 5.12
C LYS A 78 5.93 -1.38 3.65
N ALA A 79 4.88 -1.27 2.83
CA ALA A 79 5.02 -0.87 1.44
C ALA A 79 5.49 0.58 1.31
N LEU A 80 4.92 1.51 2.09
CA LEU A 80 5.30 2.93 2.07
C LEU A 80 6.76 3.15 2.48
N LYS A 81 7.27 2.41 3.48
CA LYS A 81 8.70 2.49 3.88
C LYS A 81 9.66 2.21 2.73
N ASN A 82 9.24 1.41 1.74
CA ASN A 82 10.04 1.05 0.57
C ASN A 82 9.69 1.89 -0.66
N TYR A 83 8.81 2.89 -0.53
CA TYR A 83 8.37 3.70 -1.65
C TYR A 83 9.21 4.99 -1.74
N LYS A 84 9.91 5.17 -2.86
CA LYS A 84 10.85 6.29 -3.07
C LYS A 84 10.23 7.70 -2.92
N GLU A 85 8.93 7.85 -3.15
CA GLU A 85 8.23 9.14 -3.07
C GLU A 85 7.60 9.38 -1.70
N TYR A 86 7.70 8.39 -0.80
CA TYR A 86 7.25 8.50 0.56
C TYR A 86 8.17 9.45 1.34
N GLN A 87 7.60 10.56 1.83
CA GLN A 87 8.30 11.45 2.72
C GLN A 87 8.21 10.88 4.13
N HIS A 88 9.33 10.34 4.62
CA HIS A 88 9.43 9.90 6.00
C HIS A 88 9.22 11.10 6.91
N THR A 89 8.09 11.10 7.60
CA THR A 89 7.86 12.02 8.71
C THR A 89 8.39 11.29 9.94
N ASP A 90 9.60 11.65 10.37
CA ASP A 90 10.42 10.98 11.39
C ASP A 90 9.85 11.09 12.82
N GLN A 91 8.55 10.87 13.01
CA GLN A 91 7.95 10.79 14.35
C GLN A 91 8.04 9.39 14.97
N PHE A 92 8.64 8.40 14.28
CA PHE A 92 8.76 7.01 14.76
C PHE A 92 10.03 6.32 14.24
N SER A 93 11.18 7.00 14.27
CA SER A 93 12.50 6.35 14.24
C SER A 93 12.95 5.95 15.64
#